data_AF-A0A3B0MQX2-F1
#
_entry.id   AF-A0A3B0MQX2-F1
#
_cell.length_a   1.000
_cell.length_b   1.000
_cell.length_c   1.000
_cell.angle_alpha   90.00
_cell.angle_beta   90.00
_cell.angle_gamma   90.00
#
_symmetry.space_group_name_H-M   'P 1'
#
loop_
_entity.id
_entity.type
_entity.pdbx_description
1 polymer ?
#
loop_
_entity_poly.entity_id
_entity_poly.type
_entity_poly.pdbx_seq_one_letter_code
_entity_poly.pdbx_strand_id
1 'polypeptide(L)'
;MFMATTPFITVRAKRPLSEIEFCAWVAQATPGDRLEYHRGFLVLDAFPVISKLADPDRKRLALLGSRAFWAAELGLVHLVQERVGPDQFAYIAVARPKPKAAAVSLSELLLAEQGQPCDATGPLGRAAA
;
A
#
# COMPACT_ATOMS: atom_id res chain seq x y z
N MET A 1 -33.57 4.11 -8.18
CA MET A 1 -32.10 3.91 -8.29
C MET A 1 -31.68 3.10 -7.07
N PHE A 2 -31.57 1.78 -7.18
CA PHE A 2 -31.14 0.94 -6.06
C PHE A 2 -29.61 1.01 -5.99
N MET A 3 -29.08 1.74 -4.99
CA MET A 3 -27.68 1.65 -4.62
C MET A 3 -27.47 0.25 -4.04
N ALA A 4 -26.96 -0.68 -4.84
CA ALA A 4 -26.53 -1.97 -4.33
C ALA A 4 -25.52 -1.69 -3.20
N THR A 5 -25.91 -1.99 -1.97
CA THR A 5 -25.02 -1.81 -0.81
C THR A 5 -24.07 -2.98 -0.85
N THR A 6 -22.96 -2.85 -1.59
CA THR A 6 -21.87 -3.83 -1.53
C THR A 6 -21.45 -3.91 -0.06
N PRO A 7 -21.52 -5.09 0.58
CA PRO A 7 -21.07 -5.21 1.96
C PRO A 7 -19.61 -4.82 2.02
N PHE A 8 -19.30 -3.88 2.92
CA PHE A 8 -17.94 -3.45 3.19
C PHE A 8 -17.21 -4.56 3.95
N ILE A 9 -16.59 -5.48 3.22
CA ILE A 9 -15.79 -6.55 3.83
C ILE A 9 -14.43 -5.97 4.22
N THR A 10 -14.19 -5.85 5.53
CA THR A 10 -12.86 -5.54 6.05
C THR A 10 -12.03 -6.80 6.08
N VAL A 11 -11.00 -6.87 5.23
CA VAL A 11 -10.04 -7.97 5.24
C VAL A 11 -9.07 -7.77 6.40
N ARG A 12 -8.78 -8.84 7.12
CA ARG A 12 -7.78 -8.86 8.20
C ARG A 12 -6.86 -10.06 8.01
N ALA A 13 -5.55 -9.82 8.05
CA ALA A 13 -4.57 -10.90 8.04
C ALA A 13 -4.59 -11.70 9.36
N LYS A 14 -4.36 -13.02 9.30
CA LYS A 14 -4.24 -13.87 10.49
C LYS A 14 -2.97 -13.60 11.31
N ARG A 15 -1.94 -13.04 10.66
CA ARG A 15 -0.65 -12.66 11.25
C ARG A 15 -0.48 -11.14 11.17
N PRO A 16 0.43 -10.55 11.97
CA PRO A 16 0.79 -9.15 11.83
C PRO A 16 1.17 -8.82 10.38
N LEU A 17 0.60 -7.75 9.87
CA LEU A 17 0.87 -7.24 8.54
C LEU A 17 2.21 -6.47 8.56
N SER A 18 3.04 -6.64 7.53
CA SER A 18 4.23 -5.79 7.33
C SER A 18 3.87 -4.52 6.55
N GLU A 19 4.76 -3.51 6.56
CA GLU A 19 4.52 -2.30 5.77
C GLU A 19 4.61 -2.59 4.26
N ILE A 20 5.44 -3.55 3.84
CA ILE A 20 5.54 -3.99 2.45
C ILE A 20 4.21 -4.54 1.96
N GLU A 21 3.58 -5.41 2.76
CA GLU A 21 2.28 -6.01 2.41
C GLU A 21 1.17 -4.97 2.40
N PHE A 22 1.22 -4.00 3.32
CA PHE A 22 0.31 -2.86 3.28
C PHE A 22 0.48 -2.06 2.00
N CYS A 23 1.70 -1.70 1.61
CA CYS A 23 1.97 -0.98 0.36
C CYS A 23 1.53 -1.78 -0.87
N ALA A 24 1.77 -3.09 -0.88
CA ALA A 24 1.32 -3.98 -1.95
C ALA A 24 -0.21 -4.02 -2.05
N TRP A 25 -0.91 -4.04 -0.91
CA TRP A 25 -2.37 -3.90 -0.88
C TRP A 25 -2.81 -2.53 -1.40
N VAL A 26 -2.20 -1.43 -0.95
CA VAL A 26 -2.52 -0.09 -1.45
C VAL A 26 -2.37 -0.02 -2.97
N ALA A 27 -1.30 -0.61 -3.53
CA ALA A 27 -1.06 -0.64 -4.97
C ALA A 27 -2.14 -1.38 -5.77
N GLN A 28 -2.70 -2.46 -5.22
CA GLN A 28 -3.64 -3.34 -5.92
C GLN A 28 -5.11 -3.13 -5.56
N ALA A 29 -5.40 -2.51 -4.41
CA ALA A 29 -6.75 -2.35 -3.90
C ALA A 29 -7.65 -1.54 -4.83
N THR A 30 -8.90 -1.97 -4.90
CA THR A 30 -10.01 -1.29 -5.59
C THR A 30 -10.57 -0.21 -4.66
N PRO A 31 -11.03 0.94 -5.18
CA PRO A 31 -11.64 1.96 -4.33
C PRO A 31 -12.79 1.41 -3.48
N GLY A 32 -12.75 1.64 -2.18
CA GLY A 32 -13.70 1.10 -1.21
C GLY A 32 -13.26 -0.20 -0.52
N ASP A 33 -12.22 -0.88 -1.01
CA ASP A 33 -11.62 -2.02 -0.31
C ASP A 33 -11.15 -1.59 1.09
N ARG A 34 -11.33 -2.47 2.08
CA ARG A 34 -11.01 -2.22 3.48
C ARG A 34 -10.01 -3.23 3.99
N LEU A 35 -8.95 -2.75 4.62
CA LEU A 35 -7.92 -3.57 5.26
C LEU A 35 -7.75 -3.17 6.72
N GLU A 36 -8.06 -4.08 7.65
CA GLU A 36 -7.64 -3.96 9.04
C GLU A 36 -6.15 -4.29 9.13
N TYR A 37 -5.32 -3.26 9.31
CA TYR A 37 -3.87 -3.41 9.36
C TYR A 37 -3.35 -3.60 10.80
N HIS A 38 -4.14 -3.22 11.81
CA HIS A 38 -3.81 -3.44 13.22
C HIS A 38 -5.06 -3.59 14.09
N ARG A 39 -4.96 -4.37 15.17
CA ARG A 39 -5.99 -4.47 16.21
C ARG A 39 -5.35 -4.36 17.59
N GLY A 40 -5.88 -3.46 18.41
CA GLY A 40 -5.31 -3.13 19.72
C GLY A 40 -5.28 -1.63 19.91
N PHE A 41 -4.23 -1.12 20.53
CA PHE A 41 -3.99 0.32 20.67
C PHE A 41 -2.72 0.67 19.91
N LEU A 42 -2.85 1.13 18.66
CA LEU A 42 -1.70 1.34 17.78
C LEU A 42 -0.58 2.18 18.43
N VAL A 43 -0.95 3.26 19.11
CA VAL A 43 0.01 4.14 19.79
C VAL A 43 0.72 3.41 20.93
N LEU A 44 -0.02 2.68 21.77
CA LEU A 44 0.58 1.95 22.90
C LEU A 44 1.44 0.79 22.41
N ASP A 45 0.96 0.07 21.40
CA ASP A 45 1.62 -1.11 20.84
C ASP A 45 2.91 -0.74 20.07
N ALA A 46 3.01 0.47 19.52
CA ALA A 46 4.20 0.94 18.81
C ALA A 46 5.24 1.64 19.72
N PHE A 47 4.85 2.07 20.93
CA PHE A 47 5.68 2.96 21.75
C PHE A 47 6.69 2.19 22.64
N PRO A 48 8.01 2.52 22.60
CA PRO A 48 9.06 1.72 23.23
C PRO A 48 8.89 1.43 24.73
N VAL A 49 8.36 2.39 25.49
CA VAL A 49 8.34 2.32 26.96
C VAL A 49 7.15 1.50 27.48
N ILE A 50 6.07 1.38 26.70
CA ILE A 50 4.78 0.84 27.17
C ILE A 50 4.30 -0.37 26.36
N SER A 51 4.90 -0.64 25.21
CA SER A 51 4.50 -1.75 24.35
C SER A 51 4.79 -3.10 25.02
N LYS A 52 3.84 -4.01 24.87
CA LYS A 52 4.00 -5.43 25.25
C LYS A 52 4.61 -6.27 24.13
N LEU A 53 4.82 -5.68 22.94
CA LEU A 53 5.43 -6.36 21.80
C LEU A 53 6.95 -6.41 21.97
N ALA A 54 7.55 -7.48 21.46
CA ALA A 54 9.00 -7.54 21.32
C ALA A 54 9.49 -6.41 20.41
N ASP A 55 10.69 -5.90 20.67
CA ASP A 55 11.31 -4.80 19.91
C ASP A 55 11.22 -4.92 18.38
N PRO A 56 11.50 -6.07 17.74
CA PRO A 56 11.39 -6.16 16.28
C PRO A 56 9.94 -5.99 15.80
N ASP A 57 8.95 -6.53 16.51
CA ASP A 57 7.54 -6.45 16.12
C ASP A 57 6.96 -5.06 16.37
N ARG A 58 7.36 -4.43 17.47
CA ARG A 58 7.06 -3.03 17.77
C ARG A 58 7.58 -2.09 16.68
N LYS A 59 8.84 -2.28 16.25
CA LYS A 59 9.44 -1.49 15.16
C LYS A 59 8.71 -1.70 13.84
N ARG A 60 8.32 -2.94 13.51
CA ARG A 60 7.50 -3.24 12.32
C ARG A 60 6.15 -2.54 12.38
N LEU A 61 5.48 -2.56 13.53
CA LEU A 61 4.20 -1.88 13.72
C LEU A 61 4.32 -0.35 13.59
N ALA A 62 5.39 0.23 14.13
CA ALA A 62 5.66 1.66 13.97
C ALA A 62 5.88 2.05 12.50
N LEU A 63 6.63 1.24 11.75
CA LEU A 63 6.83 1.44 10.30
C LEU A 63 5.52 1.30 9.52
N LEU A 64 4.73 0.26 9.81
CA LEU A 64 3.41 0.07 9.21
C LEU A 64 2.49 1.27 9.47
N GLY A 65 2.40 1.73 10.73
CA GLY A 65 1.60 2.90 11.10
C GLY A 65 2.06 4.17 10.36
N SER A 66 3.36 4.36 10.23
CA SER A 66 3.95 5.50 9.50
C SER A 66 3.63 5.45 8.01
N ARG A 67 3.68 4.27 7.39
CA ARG A 67 3.29 4.08 5.98
C ARG A 67 1.80 4.26 5.75
N ALA A 68 0.96 3.77 6.66
CA ALA A 68 -0.48 3.97 6.59
C ALA A 68 -0.83 5.48 6.66
N PHE A 69 -0.19 6.21 7.57
CA PHE A 69 -0.35 7.66 7.67
C PHE A 69 0.12 8.37 6.40
N TRP A 70 1.32 8.06 5.89
CA TRP A 70 1.82 8.64 4.65
C TRP A 70 0.91 8.37 3.44
N ALA A 71 0.37 7.15 3.32
CA ALA A 71 -0.58 6.83 2.26
C ALA A 71 -1.89 7.63 2.37
N ALA A 72 -2.31 7.97 3.59
CA ALA A 72 -3.48 8.81 3.83
C ALA A 72 -3.21 10.27 3.43
N GLU A 73 -2.03 10.80 3.76
CA GLU A 73 -1.59 12.14 3.36
C GLU A 73 -1.52 12.29 1.83
N LEU A 74 -1.14 11.22 1.12
CA LEU A 74 -1.18 11.17 -0.34
C LEU A 74 -2.58 10.93 -0.92
N GLY A 75 -3.61 10.80 -0.08
CA GLY A 75 -4.98 10.53 -0.51
C GLY A 75 -5.21 9.14 -1.11
N LEU A 76 -4.28 8.20 -0.94
CA LEU A 76 -4.38 6.83 -1.45
C LEU A 76 -5.32 5.97 -0.59
N VAL A 77 -5.42 6.28 0.69
CA VAL A 77 -6.32 5.62 1.64
C VAL A 77 -7.02 6.65 2.53
N HIS A 78 -8.14 6.24 3.11
CA HIS A 78 -8.75 6.91 4.25
C HIS A 78 -8.59 6.02 5.48
N LEU A 79 -8.08 6.57 6.57
CA LEU A 79 -7.86 5.81 7.81
C LEU A 79 -9.10 5.92 8.71
N VAL A 80 -9.56 4.78 9.21
CA VAL A 80 -10.70 4.66 10.11
C VAL A 80 -10.25 3.91 11.35
N GLN A 81 -10.68 4.39 12.50
CA GLN A 81 -10.57 3.67 13.77
C GLN A 81 -11.97 3.23 14.19
N GLU A 82 -12.15 1.93 14.38
CA GLU A 82 -13.42 1.33 14.79
C GLU A 82 -13.26 0.66 16.15
N ARG A 83 -14.11 1.00 17.12
CA ARG A 83 -14.13 0.32 18.42
C ARG A 83 -14.93 -0.97 18.31
N VAL A 84 -14.25 -2.10 18.44
CA VAL A 84 -14.82 -3.45 18.28
C VAL A 84 -15.07 -4.16 19.62
N GLY A 85 -14.62 -3.57 20.73
CA GLY A 85 -14.88 -4.03 22.08
C GLY A 85 -14.25 -3.11 23.14
N PRO A 86 -14.40 -3.43 24.43
CA PRO A 86 -13.57 -2.81 25.47
C PRO A 86 -12.10 -3.01 25.13
N ASP A 87 -11.34 -1.91 25.11
CA ASP A 87 -9.89 -1.93 24.88
C ASP A 87 -9.44 -2.57 23.56
N GLN A 88 -10.36 -2.66 22.59
CA GLN A 88 -10.10 -3.24 21.28
C GLN A 88 -10.55 -2.28 20.19
N PHE A 89 -9.58 -1.76 19.46
CA PHE A 89 -9.80 -0.89 18.30
C PHE A 89 -9.22 -1.56 17.06
N ALA A 90 -10.01 -1.61 15.99
CA ALA A 90 -9.57 -1.98 14.66
C ALA A 90 -9.11 -0.72 13.93
N TYR A 91 -7.90 -0.76 13.40
CA TYR A 91 -7.34 0.28 12.56
C TYR A 91 -7.45 -0.17 11.11
N ILE A 92 -8.26 0.55 10.34
CA ILE A 92 -8.71 0.16 9.01
C ILE A 92 -8.25 1.21 8.00
N ALA A 93 -7.61 0.77 6.92
CA ALA A 93 -7.38 1.59 5.74
C ALA A 93 -8.46 1.29 4.70
N VAL A 94 -9.07 2.34 4.16
CA VAL A 94 -10.07 2.26 3.08
C VAL A 94 -9.45 2.82 1.81
N ALA A 95 -9.33 2.01 0.77
CA ALA A 95 -8.68 2.42 -0.48
C ALA A 95 -9.48 3.53 -1.19
N ARG A 96 -8.77 4.53 -1.70
CA ARG A 96 -9.34 5.66 -2.45
C ARG A 96 -9.10 5.49 -3.96
N PRO A 97 -9.89 6.18 -4.80
CA PRO A 97 -9.62 6.26 -6.23
C PRO A 97 -8.20 6.78 -6.49
N LYS A 98 -7.39 5.99 -7.20
CA LYS A 98 -6.04 6.38 -7.61
C LYS A 98 -6.14 7.35 -8.79
N PRO A 99 -5.25 8.35 -8.89
CA PRO A 99 -5.16 9.20 -10.07
C PRO A 99 -4.96 8.34 -11.33
N LYS A 100 -5.72 8.60 -12.40
CA LYS A 100 -5.64 7.83 -13.67
C LYS A 100 -4.23 7.75 -14.26
N ALA A 101 -3.38 8.74 -13.97
CA ALA A 101 -1.98 8.77 -14.42
C ALA A 101 -1.09 7.67 -13.80
N ALA A 102 -1.49 7.10 -12.64
CA ALA A 102 -0.74 6.02 -11.99
C ALA A 102 -1.14 4.62 -12.47
N ALA A 103 -2.14 4.52 -13.36
CA ALA A 103 -2.73 3.26 -13.80
C ALA A 103 -2.14 2.73 -15.11
N VAL A 104 -0.83 2.91 -15.32
CA VAL A 104 -0.15 2.25 -16.45
C VAL A 104 -0.08 0.75 -16.13
N SER A 105 -0.61 -0.07 -17.02
CA SER A 105 -0.58 -1.52 -16.87
C SER A 105 0.85 -2.05 -17.06
N LEU A 106 1.26 -3.06 -16.30
CA LEU A 106 2.54 -3.76 -16.53
C LEU A 106 2.65 -4.26 -17.98
N SER A 107 1.52 -4.67 -18.57
CA SER A 107 1.47 -5.06 -19.99
C SER A 107 1.78 -3.89 -20.93
N GLU A 108 1.32 -2.68 -20.61
CA GLU A 108 1.61 -1.48 -21.42
C GLU A 108 3.09 -1.10 -21.35
N LEU A 109 3.71 -1.23 -20.17
CA LEU A 109 5.15 -1.00 -19.99
C LEU A 109 6.00 -2.01 -20.76
N LEU A 110 5.66 -3.30 -20.68
CA LEU A 110 6.38 -4.36 -21.40
C LEU A 110 6.25 -4.21 -22.92
N LEU A 111 5.10 -3.76 -23.42
CA LEU A 111 4.90 -3.48 -24.84
C LEU A 111 5.71 -2.26 -25.31
N ALA A 112 5.85 -1.23 -24.48
CA ALA A 112 6.66 -0.06 -24.79
C ALA A 112 8.16 -0.39 -24.86
N GLU A 113 8.65 -1.30 -24.02
CA GLU A 113 10.06 -1.72 -24.00
C GLU A 113 10.46 -2.51 -25.27
N GLN A 114 9.54 -3.31 -25.82
CA GLN A 114 9.80 -4.13 -27.01
C GLN A 114 9.75 -3.33 -28.33
N GLY A 115 9.32 -2.07 -28.29
CA GLY A 115 9.23 -1.18 -29.44
C GLY A 115 10.50 -0.36 -29.73
N GLN A 116 11.55 -0.47 -28.93
CA GLN A 116 12.78 0.29 -29.09
C GLN A 116 13.84 -0.56 -29.84
N PRO A 117 14.00 -0.46 -31.17
CA PRO A 117 15.16 -1.05 -31.82
C PRO A 117 16.41 -0.32 -31.35
N CYS A 118 17.40 -1.08 -30.88
CA CYS A 118 18.76 -0.60 -30.62
C CYS A 118 19.29 0.08 -31.89
N ASP A 119 19.31 1.41 -31.93
CA ASP A 119 20.00 2.17 -32.97
C ASP A 119 21.51 2.08 -32.71
N ALA A 120 22.11 0.99 -33.18
CA ALA A 120 23.55 0.83 -33.26
C ALA A 120 24.03 1.40 -34.60
N THR A 121 24.19 2.72 -34.66
CA THR A 121 24.89 3.38 -35.79
C THR A 121 26.09 4.17 -35.27
N GLY A 122 27.22 3.48 -35.08
CA GLY A 122 28.53 4.11 -35.01
C GLY A 122 29.14 4.18 -36.42
N PRO A 123 29.65 5.32 -36.91
CA PRO A 123 30.23 5.37 -38.25
C PRO A 123 31.60 4.67 -38.25
N LEU A 124 31.70 3.62 -39.08
CA LEU A 124 32.95 3.02 -39.52
C LEU A 124 33.81 4.05 -40.26
N GLY A 125 35.12 3.95 -40.03
CA GLY A 125 36.13 4.83 -40.60
C GLY A 125 36.16 4.90 -42.12
N ARG A 126 36.49 6.09 -42.62
CA ARG A 126 36.97 6.29 -43.99
C ARG A 126 38.49 6.29 -43.98
N ALA A 127 39.06 5.30 -44.65
CA ALA A 127 40.40 5.34 -45.20
C ALA A 127 40.50 6.45 -46.26
N ALA A 128 41.62 7.16 -46.28
CA ALA A 128 42.07 7.94 -47.42
C ALA A 128 43.57 7.69 -47.61
N ALA A 129 43.92 7.54 -48.89
CA ALA A 129 45.17 7.17 -49.54
C ALA A 129 46.48 7.71 -48.95
#